data_AF-A0A356L2A0-F1
#
_entry.id   AF-A0A356L2A0-F1
#
_cell.length_a   1.000
_cell.length_b   1.000
_cell.length_c   1.000
_cell.angle_alpha   90.00
_cell.angle_beta   90.00
_cell.angle_gamma   90.00
#
_symmetry.space_group_name_H-M   'P 1'
#
loop_
_entity.id
_entity.type
_entity.pdbx_description
1 polymer ?
#
loop_
_entity_poly.entity_id
_entity_poly.type
_entity_poly.pdbx_seq_one_letter_code
_entity_poly.pdbx_strand_id
1 'polypeptide(L)'
;MAYGKKETTSEYLALNEDLKSGHFRPYYLLYGSEEYLKLSYKKQFRAAFGGEEGMAYTFYEGAPDVQELMDLLNTIPFTFGDNDGRLVIISGSEWFKKTAPEKLIQYLED
;
A
#
# COMPACT_ATOMS: atom_id res chain seq x y z
N MET A 1 16.15 -7.95 25.18
CA MET A 1 14.80 -7.40 24.97
C MET A 1 14.12 -8.17 23.85
N ALA A 2 13.01 -8.86 24.13
CA ALA A 2 12.22 -9.62 23.15
C ALA A 2 10.95 -8.83 22.81
N TYR A 3 11.11 -7.69 22.14
CA TYR A 3 9.99 -6.94 21.54
C TYR A 3 9.88 -7.38 20.08
N GLY A 4 8.74 -7.95 19.68
CA GLY A 4 8.41 -8.11 18.25
C GLY A 4 8.02 -9.52 17.76
N LYS A 5 8.21 -10.61 18.52
CA LYS A 5 7.94 -11.96 17.97
C LYS A 5 6.49 -12.43 18.06
N LYS A 6 5.64 -11.83 18.91
CA LYS A 6 4.22 -12.23 19.07
C LYS A 6 3.25 -11.33 18.27
N GLU A 7 3.51 -10.03 18.19
CA GLU A 7 2.64 -9.08 17.47
C GLU A 7 2.73 -9.26 15.94
N THR A 8 3.94 -9.46 15.40
CA THR A 8 4.17 -9.65 13.95
C THR A 8 3.40 -10.85 13.37
N THR A 9 3.19 -11.92 14.16
CA THR A 9 2.41 -13.08 13.72
C THR A 9 0.92 -12.74 13.55
N SER A 10 0.38 -11.88 14.42
CA SER A 10 -1.00 -11.42 14.34
C SER A 10 -1.23 -10.52 13.11
N GLU A 11 -0.29 -9.65 12.80
CA GLU A 11 -0.40 -8.71 11.67
C GLU A 11 -0.31 -9.42 10.31
N TYR A 12 0.56 -10.43 10.21
CA TYR A 12 0.63 -11.31 9.03
C TYR A 12 -0.69 -12.04 8.78
N LEU A 13 -1.31 -12.55 9.85
CA LEU A 13 -2.60 -13.23 9.75
C LEU A 13 -3.70 -12.27 9.30
N ALA A 14 -3.74 -11.06 9.84
CA ALA A 14 -4.70 -10.02 9.45
C ALA A 14 -4.53 -9.60 7.98
N LEU A 15 -3.29 -9.39 7.50
CA LEU A 15 -3.06 -9.06 6.08
C LEU A 15 -3.58 -10.17 5.15
N ASN A 16 -3.35 -11.44 5.50
CA ASN A 16 -3.85 -12.55 4.69
C ASN A 16 -5.38 -12.67 4.74
N GLU A 17 -6.01 -12.26 5.84
CA GLU A 17 -7.47 -12.20 5.95
C GLU A 17 -8.05 -11.07 5.09
N ASP A 18 -7.44 -9.88 5.13
CA ASP A 18 -7.80 -8.74 4.27
C ASP A 18 -7.73 -9.14 2.78
N LEU A 19 -6.64 -9.80 2.37
CA LEU A 19 -6.43 -10.27 0.99
C LEU A 19 -7.44 -11.34 0.56
N LYS A 20 -7.90 -12.19 1.47
CA LYS A 20 -8.90 -13.23 1.18
C LYS A 20 -10.32 -12.68 1.16
N SER A 21 -10.61 -11.75 2.05
CA SER A 21 -11.95 -11.18 2.21
C SER A 21 -12.23 -10.08 1.19
N GLY A 22 -11.19 -9.46 0.63
CA GLY A 22 -11.31 -8.29 -0.25
C GLY A 22 -11.58 -6.99 0.51
N HIS A 23 -11.59 -7.02 1.84
CA HIS A 23 -11.77 -5.85 2.68
C HIS A 23 -10.39 -5.29 3.07
N PHE A 24 -9.97 -4.25 2.37
CA PHE A 24 -8.66 -3.65 2.57
C PHE A 24 -8.70 -2.48 3.55
N ARG A 25 -7.67 -2.39 4.37
CA ARG A 25 -7.33 -1.17 5.12
C ARG A 25 -6.78 -0.11 4.15
N PRO A 26 -6.90 1.18 4.46
CA PRO A 26 -6.41 2.25 3.59
C PRO A 26 -4.89 2.25 3.42
N TYR A 27 -4.14 1.80 4.43
CA TYR A 27 -2.68 1.83 4.43
C TYR A 27 -2.07 0.51 4.87
N TYR A 28 -1.01 0.09 4.15
CA TYR A 28 -0.19 -1.06 4.49
C TYR A 28 1.30 -0.70 4.40
N LEU A 29 2.05 -1.01 5.45
CA LEU A 29 3.50 -0.90 5.45
C LEU A 29 4.13 -2.30 5.37
N LEU A 30 4.67 -2.66 4.20
CA LEU A 30 5.36 -3.93 3.99
C LEU A 30 6.86 -3.75 4.27
N TYR A 31 7.34 -4.26 5.41
CA TYR A 31 8.75 -4.22 5.82
C TYR A 31 9.29 -5.62 6.15
N GLY A 32 10.61 -5.78 6.13
CA GLY A 32 11.29 -7.06 6.36
C GLY A 32 12.42 -7.35 5.37
N SER A 33 13.26 -8.32 5.71
CA SER A 33 14.40 -8.78 4.89
C SER A 33 13.97 -9.59 3.66
N GLU A 34 12.79 -10.19 3.70
CA GLU A 34 12.31 -11.14 2.70
C GLU A 34 11.69 -10.40 1.50
N GLU A 35 12.51 -10.12 0.49
CA GLU A 35 12.07 -9.46 -0.75
C GLU A 35 11.01 -10.23 -1.52
N TYR A 36 11.11 -11.56 -1.54
CA TYR A 36 10.14 -12.43 -2.21
C TYR A 36 8.73 -12.28 -1.61
N LEU A 37 8.61 -12.15 -0.28
CA LEU A 37 7.31 -11.98 0.39
C LEU A 37 6.70 -10.63 0.02
N LYS A 38 7.51 -9.55 0.09
CA LYS A 38 7.06 -8.21 -0.33
C LYS A 38 6.57 -8.22 -1.78
N LEU A 39 7.28 -8.90 -2.67
CA LEU A 39 6.87 -9.04 -4.07
C LEU A 39 5.57 -9.84 -4.23
N SER A 40 5.43 -10.95 -3.49
CA SER A 40 4.23 -11.77 -3.49
C SER A 40 2.99 -10.98 -3.05
N TYR A 41 3.10 -10.20 -1.97
CA TYR A 41 2.01 -9.36 -1.50
C TYR A 41 1.62 -8.28 -2.50
N LYS A 42 2.59 -7.58 -3.09
CA LYS A 42 2.31 -6.59 -4.15
C LYS A 42 1.51 -7.18 -5.31
N LYS A 43 1.83 -8.41 -5.73
CA LYS A 43 1.08 -9.12 -6.77
C LYS A 43 -0.35 -9.44 -6.34
N GLN A 44 -0.57 -9.87 -5.10
CA GLN A 44 -1.91 -10.16 -4.59
C GLN A 44 -2.76 -8.90 -4.49
N PHE A 45 -2.21 -7.78 -4.00
CA PHE A 45 -2.90 -6.49 -4.02
C PHE A 45 -3.26 -6.09 -5.45
N ARG A 46 -2.32 -6.17 -6.40
CA ARG A 46 -2.60 -5.86 -7.81
C ARG A 46 -3.72 -6.74 -8.39
N ALA A 47 -3.75 -8.02 -8.05
CA ALA A 47 -4.82 -8.93 -8.48
C ALA A 47 -6.19 -8.52 -7.92
N ALA A 48 -6.25 -8.07 -6.66
CA ALA A 48 -7.49 -7.66 -6.02
C ALA A 48 -8.10 -6.38 -6.61
N PHE A 49 -7.27 -5.41 -7.02
CA PHE A 49 -7.69 -4.10 -7.53
C PHE A 49 -7.81 -4.02 -9.06
N GLY A 50 -8.13 -5.14 -9.73
CA GLY A 50 -8.41 -5.16 -11.17
C GLY A 50 -7.31 -5.75 -12.05
N GLY A 51 -6.31 -6.42 -11.47
CA GLY A 51 -5.34 -7.24 -12.22
C GLY A 51 -4.32 -6.45 -13.03
N GLU A 52 -3.72 -7.11 -14.05
CA GLU A 52 -2.66 -6.48 -14.84
C GLU A 52 -3.16 -5.38 -15.79
N GLU A 53 -4.45 -5.37 -16.11
CA GLU A 53 -5.11 -4.42 -17.05
C GLU A 53 -5.87 -3.28 -16.35
N GLY A 54 -5.98 -3.30 -15.02
CA GLY A 54 -6.74 -2.30 -14.25
C GLY A 54 -6.10 -0.92 -14.27
N MET A 55 -6.87 0.12 -14.64
CA MET A 55 -6.45 1.53 -14.61
C MET A 55 -6.40 2.14 -13.20
N ALA A 56 -6.85 1.42 -12.17
CA ALA A 56 -6.84 1.85 -10.77
C ALA A 56 -5.52 1.59 -10.02
N TYR A 57 -4.46 1.19 -10.74
CA TYR A 57 -3.16 0.89 -10.17
C TYR A 57 -2.13 1.97 -10.50
N THR A 58 -1.32 2.37 -9.52
CA THR A 58 -0.15 3.23 -9.75
C THR A 58 1.05 2.72 -8.95
N PHE A 59 2.22 2.68 -9.60
CA PHE A 59 3.46 2.24 -9.00
C PHE A 59 4.50 3.35 -9.02
N TYR A 60 5.12 3.59 -7.88
CA TYR A 60 6.27 4.49 -7.75
C TYR A 60 7.49 3.71 -7.27
N GLU A 61 8.59 3.84 -8.00
CA GLU A 61 9.92 3.45 -7.57
C GLU A 61 10.65 4.68 -7.06
N GLY A 62 11.00 4.70 -5.77
CA GLY A 62 11.48 5.88 -5.07
C GLY A 62 10.35 6.70 -4.44
N ALA A 63 10.73 7.90 -3.96
CA ALA A 63 9.78 8.86 -3.40
C ALA A 63 9.12 9.64 -4.56
N PRO A 64 7.79 9.55 -4.74
CA PRO A 64 7.09 10.42 -5.70
C PRO A 64 7.09 11.88 -5.24
N ASP A 65 6.76 12.77 -6.17
CA ASP A 65 6.35 14.12 -5.81
C ASP A 65 5.06 14.05 -4.97
N VAL A 66 5.05 14.75 -3.84
CA VAL A 66 3.97 14.66 -2.85
C VAL A 66 2.70 15.31 -3.37
N GLN A 67 2.81 16.39 -4.14
CA GLN A 67 1.65 17.07 -4.71
C GLN A 67 0.99 16.17 -5.75
N GLU A 68 1.77 15.58 -6.65
CA GLU A 68 1.26 14.63 -7.65
C GLU A 68 0.61 13.41 -6.99
N LEU A 69 1.20 12.87 -5.92
CA LEU A 69 0.64 11.74 -5.19
C LEU A 69 -0.72 12.10 -4.55
N MET A 70 -0.83 13.27 -3.91
CA MET A 70 -2.10 13.70 -3.30
C MET A 70 -3.17 13.94 -4.37
N ASP A 71 -2.81 14.60 -5.48
CA ASP A 71 -3.73 14.84 -6.58
C ASP A 71 -4.24 13.51 -7.16
N LEU A 72 -3.34 12.52 -7.32
CA LEU A 72 -3.69 11.17 -7.74
C LEU A 72 -4.65 10.48 -6.77
N LEU A 73 -4.37 10.52 -5.46
CA LEU A 73 -5.21 9.89 -4.43
C LEU A 73 -6.60 10.54 -4.33
N ASN A 74 -6.71 11.84 -4.62
CA ASN A 74 -7.98 12.56 -4.66
C ASN A 74 -8.81 12.29 -5.94
N THR A 75 -8.27 11.56 -6.92
CA THR A 75 -9.02 11.20 -8.12
C THR A 75 -9.73 9.85 -7.96
N ILE A 76 -11.04 9.83 -8.24
CA ILE A 76 -11.82 8.60 -8.34
C ILE A 76 -11.31 7.82 -9.56
N PRO A 77 -10.83 6.58 -9.41
CA PRO A 77 -10.41 5.79 -10.57
C PRO A 77 -11.62 5.49 -11.45
N PHE A 78 -11.45 5.57 -12.77
CA PHE A 78 -12.45 5.14 -13.73
C PHE A 78 -12.43 3.61 -13.83
N THR A 79 -12.93 2.93 -12.81
CA THR A 79 -13.13 1.47 -12.81
C THR A 79 -14.59 1.12 -13.08
N PHE A 80 -14.81 0.06 -13.87
CA PHE A 80 -16.13 -0.54 -14.05
C PHE A 80 -16.22 -1.76 -13.11
N GLY A 81 -17.10 -1.74 -12.10
CA GLY A 81 -17.36 -2.88 -11.20
C GLY A 81 -17.48 -2.50 -9.71
N ASP A 82 -17.53 -3.51 -8.83
CA ASP A 82 -17.69 -3.38 -7.36
C ASP A 82 -16.41 -2.92 -6.61
N ASN A 83 -15.36 -2.52 -7.33
CA ASN A 83 -14.09 -2.07 -6.77
C ASN A 83 -13.98 -0.55 -6.86
N ASP A 84 -14.35 0.11 -5.76
CA ASP A 84 -14.38 1.57 -5.62
C ASP A 84 -13.02 2.21 -5.25
N GLY A 85 -11.95 1.42 -5.19
CA GLY A 85 -10.65 1.85 -4.65
C GLY A 85 -9.53 1.98 -5.68
N ARG A 86 -8.63 2.95 -5.48
CA ARG A 86 -7.35 3.09 -6.18
C ARG A 86 -6.24 2.42 -5.37
N LEU A 87 -5.43 1.58 -6.01
CA LEU A 87 -4.23 0.99 -5.41
C LEU A 87 -2.99 1.79 -5.82
N VAL A 88 -2.31 2.40 -4.84
CA VAL A 88 -1.00 3.03 -5.03
C VAL A 88 0.06 2.25 -4.27
N ILE A 89 1.09 1.78 -4.98
CA ILE A 89 2.23 1.08 -4.37
C ILE A 89 3.47 1.96 -4.51
N ILE A 90 4.06 2.33 -3.37
CA ILE A 90 5.30 3.11 -3.31
C ILE A 90 6.41 2.21 -2.78
N SER A 91 7.46 2.00 -3.57
CA SER A 91 8.59 1.14 -3.23
C SER A 91 9.87 1.95 -3.15
N GLY A 92 10.59 1.86 -2.02
CA GLY A 92 11.90 2.50 -1.90
C GLY A 92 11.85 4.02 -1.71
N SER A 93 10.77 4.58 -1.16
CA SER A 93 10.68 6.03 -0.89
C SER A 93 11.63 6.56 0.18
N GLU A 94 12.19 5.69 1.01
CA GLU A 94 13.03 6.04 2.16
C GLU A 94 12.36 6.95 3.22
N TRP A 95 11.03 7.20 3.13
CA TRP A 95 10.28 8.04 4.08
C TRP A 95 10.23 7.54 5.51
N PHE A 96 10.62 6.29 5.74
CA PHE A 96 10.76 5.69 7.08
C PHE A 96 12.22 5.67 7.57
N LYS A 97 13.17 6.10 6.73
CA LYS A 97 14.60 6.26 7.08
C LYS A 97 14.99 7.72 7.26
N LYS A 98 14.29 8.64 6.59
CA LYS A 98 14.44 10.10 6.64
C LYS A 98 13.08 10.70 6.96
N THR A 99 13.03 11.92 7.47
CA THR A 99 11.75 12.60 7.74
C THR A 99 10.87 12.62 6.48
N ALA A 100 9.69 12.01 6.57
CA ALA A 100 8.71 12.05 5.50
C ALA A 100 8.23 13.49 5.28
N PRO A 101 7.81 13.86 4.07
CA PRO A 101 7.30 15.21 3.81
C PRO A 101 6.10 15.54 4.71
N GLU A 102 6.14 16.67 5.43
CA GLU A 102 5.10 17.06 6.40
C GLU A 102 3.70 17.09 5.78
N LYS A 103 3.59 17.56 4.54
CA LYS A 103 2.33 17.58 3.77
C LYS A 103 1.72 16.19 3.62
N LEU A 104 2.56 15.17 3.39
CA LEU A 104 2.08 13.80 3.27
C LEU A 104 1.59 13.29 4.61
N ILE A 105 2.29 13.60 5.70
CA ILE A 105 1.88 13.20 7.06
C ILE A 105 0.50 13.79 7.39
N GLN A 106 0.33 15.10 7.15
CA GLN A 106 -0.96 15.78 7.37
C GLN A 106 -2.08 15.16 6.54
N TYR A 107 -1.82 14.86 5.27
CA TYR A 107 -2.81 14.22 4.39
C TYR A 107 -3.22 12.81 4.85
N LEU A 108 -2.34 12.08 5.54
CA LEU A 108 -2.63 10.73 6.04
C LEU A 108 -3.34 10.73 7.41
N GLU A 109 -3.38 11.87 8.11
CA GLU A 109 -4.07 12.02 9.40
C GLU A 109 -5.53 12.43 9.27
N ASP A 110 -5.91 13.06 8.15
CA ASP A 110 -7.29 13.42 7.78
C ASP A 110 -8.13 12.18 7.38
#